data_AF-A0A0V0H8C0-F1
#
_entry.id   AF-A0A0V0H8C0-F1
#
_cell.length_a   1.000
_cell.length_b   1.000
_cell.length_c   1.000
_cell.angle_alpha   90.00
_cell.angle_beta   90.00
_cell.angle_gamma   90.00
#
_symmetry.space_group_name_H-M   'P 1'
#
loop_
_entity.id
_entity.type
_entity.pdbx_description
1 polymer ?
#
loop_
_entity_poly.entity_id
_entity_poly.type
_entity_poly.pdbx_seq_one_letter_code
_entity_poly.pdbx_strand_id
1 'polypeptide(L)'
;METETMGKMNWGTWEELILGSAVRRHGTRDWNVVASELRARTLYPHCFTPEACKARYEELRKRYSGCTALFEELRKRRVEELKRELVRSESSIGLVNMFLPVLS
;
A
#
# COMPACT_ATOMS: atom_id res chain seq x y z
N MET A 1 17.26 0.00 -28.00
CA MET A 1 16.04 -0.79 -27.74
C MET A 1 15.36 -0.15 -26.55
N GLU A 2 14.55 0.85 -26.88
CA GLU A 2 13.85 1.72 -25.95
C GLU A 2 12.61 0.95 -25.51
N THR A 3 12.58 0.50 -24.24
CA THR A 3 11.34 -0.03 -23.69
C THR A 3 10.52 1.15 -23.22
N GLU A 4 9.65 1.56 -24.15
CA GLU A 4 8.58 2.52 -23.98
C GLU A 4 8.00 2.48 -22.57
N THR A 5 8.00 3.67 -22.01
CA THR A 5 7.26 4.13 -20.84
C THR A 5 5.78 3.81 -20.97
N MET A 6 5.38 2.57 -20.70
CA MET A 6 3.99 2.26 -20.34
C MET A 6 3.71 3.04 -19.06
N GLY A 7 2.81 4.02 -19.16
CA GLY A 7 2.55 5.04 -18.14
C GLY A 7 2.65 4.49 -16.73
N LYS A 8 3.48 5.14 -15.90
CA LYS A 8 3.64 4.83 -14.47
C LYS A 8 2.26 4.73 -13.84
N MET A 9 1.78 3.50 -13.72
CA MET A 9 0.75 3.17 -12.76
C MET A 9 1.30 3.60 -11.40
N ASN A 10 0.63 4.55 -10.75
CA ASN A 10 1.09 5.10 -9.47
C ASN A 10 0.93 4.04 -8.37
N TRP A 11 1.86 3.09 -8.32
CA TRP A 11 2.01 2.15 -7.22
C TRP A 11 2.54 2.91 -6.01
N GLY A 12 1.67 3.17 -5.04
CA GLY A 12 2.05 3.69 -3.74
C GLY A 12 2.40 2.56 -2.76
N THR A 13 2.92 2.95 -1.59
CA THR A 13 3.23 2.02 -0.49
C THR A 13 2.01 1.18 -0.08
N TRP A 14 0.80 1.74 -0.22
CA TRP A 14 -0.44 1.05 0.10
C TRP A 14 -0.75 -0.08 -0.87
N GLU A 15 -0.69 0.19 -2.18
CA GLU A 15 -0.93 -0.80 -3.22
C GLU A 15 0.11 -1.94 -3.14
N GLU A 16 1.38 -1.60 -2.88
CA GLU A 16 2.45 -2.58 -2.69
C GLU A 16 2.22 -3.46 -1.46
N LEU A 17 1.74 -2.88 -0.36
CA LEU A 17 1.42 -3.61 0.87
C LEU A 17 0.26 -4.58 0.66
N ILE A 18 -0.80 -4.14 -0.04
CA ILE A 18 -1.92 -5.03 -0.37
C ILE A 18 -1.44 -6.14 -1.30
N LEU A 19 -0.67 -5.83 -2.35
CA LEU A 19 -0.11 -6.81 -3.28
C LEU A 19 0.71 -7.88 -2.53
N GLY A 20 1.62 -7.47 -1.65
CA GLY A 20 2.39 -8.39 -0.82
C GLY A 20 1.50 -9.25 0.09
N SER A 21 0.44 -8.67 0.67
CA SER A 21 -0.51 -9.39 1.51
C SER A 21 -1.35 -10.42 0.74
N ALA A 22 -1.76 -10.08 -0.48
CA ALA A 22 -2.55 -10.92 -1.38
C ALA A 22 -1.70 -12.11 -1.86
N VAL A 23 -0.47 -11.84 -2.32
CA VAL A 23 0.46 -12.89 -2.73
C VAL A 23 0.84 -13.81 -1.57
N ARG A 24 0.98 -13.28 -0.34
CA ARG A 24 1.23 -14.14 0.83
C ARG A 24 0.06 -15.08 1.14
N ARG A 25 -1.19 -14.65 0.91
CA ARG A 25 -2.39 -15.45 1.17
C ARG A 25 -2.69 -16.45 0.06
N HIS A 26 -2.57 -16.04 -1.19
CA HIS A 26 -2.97 -16.82 -2.37
C HIS A 26 -1.78 -17.49 -3.09
N GLY A 27 -0.56 -17.10 -2.74
CA GLY A 27 0.66 -17.52 -3.45
C GLY A 27 0.80 -16.83 -4.80
N THR A 28 1.78 -17.28 -5.58
CA THR A 28 2.08 -16.80 -6.94
C THR A 28 1.50 -17.70 -8.04
N ARG A 29 0.61 -18.63 -7.68
CA ARG A 29 0.03 -19.64 -8.58
C ARG A 29 -1.15 -19.09 -9.40
N ASP A 30 -1.92 -18.17 -8.82
CA ASP A 30 -3.05 -17.54 -9.50
C ASP A 30 -3.09 -16.02 -9.26
N TRP A 31 -2.65 -15.28 -10.28
CA TRP A 31 -2.60 -13.82 -10.24
C TRP A 31 -3.96 -13.16 -10.42
N ASN A 32 -5.00 -13.88 -10.88
CA ASN A 32 -6.34 -13.32 -10.99
C ASN A 32 -6.94 -13.07 -9.60
N VAL A 33 -6.75 -14.00 -8.67
CA VAL A 33 -7.21 -13.85 -7.28
C VAL A 33 -6.46 -12.71 -6.60
N VAL A 34 -5.14 -12.62 -6.81
CA VAL A 34 -4.31 -11.51 -6.30
C VAL A 34 -4.78 -10.16 -6.85
N ALA A 35 -4.99 -10.05 -8.16
CA ALA A 35 -5.49 -8.83 -8.78
C ALA A 35 -6.90 -8.47 -8.27
N SER A 36 -7.79 -9.45 -8.15
CA SER A 36 -9.15 -9.25 -7.61
C SER A 36 -9.13 -8.69 -6.19
N GLU A 37 -8.29 -9.24 -5.30
CA GLU A 37 -8.14 -8.72 -3.95
C GLU A 37 -7.58 -7.29 -3.94
N LEU A 38 -6.57 -7.01 -4.77
CA LEU A 38 -5.97 -5.69 -4.88
C LEU A 38 -6.98 -4.65 -5.37
N ARG A 39 -7.80 -5.01 -6.37
CA ARG A 39 -8.89 -4.17 -6.87
C ARG A 39 -9.95 -3.89 -5.81
N ALA A 40 -10.28 -4.87 -4.97
CA ALA A 40 -11.27 -4.71 -3.91
C ALA A 40 -10.83 -3.74 -2.80
N ARG A 41 -9.54 -3.37 -2.74
CA ARG A 41 -8.93 -2.59 -1.66
C ARG A 41 -8.23 -1.31 -2.12
N THR A 42 -8.44 -0.93 -3.37
CA THR A 42 -7.82 0.25 -4.01
C THR A 42 -8.86 1.12 -4.69
N LEU A 43 -8.55 2.40 -4.85
CA LEU A 43 -9.47 3.39 -5.42
C LEU A 43 -9.57 3.30 -6.96
N TYR A 44 -8.56 2.71 -7.62
CA TYR A 44 -8.47 2.63 -9.08
C TYR A 44 -8.35 1.16 -9.57
N PRO A 45 -9.40 0.35 -9.41
CA PRO A 45 -9.34 -1.10 -9.65
C PRO A 45 -8.96 -1.47 -11.09
N HIS A 46 -9.35 -0.67 -12.08
CA HIS A 46 -9.10 -0.98 -13.50
C HIS A 46 -7.61 -1.01 -13.86
N CYS A 47 -6.75 -0.37 -13.08
CA CYS A 47 -5.32 -0.34 -13.35
C CYS A 47 -4.62 -1.66 -12.96
N PHE A 48 -5.18 -2.45 -12.06
CA PHE A 48 -4.51 -3.64 -11.49
C PHE A 48 -4.82 -4.90 -12.29
N THR A 49 -4.11 -5.17 -13.37
CA THR A 49 -4.21 -6.47 -14.09
C THR A 49 -3.36 -7.55 -13.41
N PRO A 50 -3.68 -8.85 -13.60
CA PRO A 50 -2.84 -9.95 -13.11
C PRO A 50 -1.37 -9.81 -13.53
N GLU A 51 -1.12 -9.37 -14.76
CA GLU A 51 0.21 -9.17 -15.32
C GLU A 51 0.93 -8.00 -14.64
N ALA A 52 0.23 -6.88 -14.40
CA ALA A 52 0.77 -5.74 -13.67
C ALA A 52 1.11 -6.11 -12.22
N CYS A 53 0.27 -6.89 -11.55
CA CYS A 53 0.51 -7.40 -10.20
C CYS A 53 1.77 -8.28 -10.15
N LYS A 54 1.90 -9.20 -11.12
CA LYS A 54 3.07 -10.08 -11.23
C LYS A 54 4.35 -9.28 -11.47
N ALA A 55 4.34 -8.36 -12.44
CA ALA A 55 5.49 -7.54 -12.77
C ALA A 55 5.95 -6.70 -11.56
N ARG A 56 4.99 -6.08 -10.85
CA ARG A 56 5.31 -5.28 -9.66
C ARG A 56 5.86 -6.13 -8.51
N TYR A 57 5.30 -7.31 -8.28
CA TYR A 57 5.78 -8.21 -7.23
C TYR A 57 7.22 -8.66 -7.47
N GLU A 58 7.59 -8.98 -8.71
CA GLU A 58 8.97 -9.33 -9.06
C GLU A 58 9.94 -8.15 -8.86
N GLU A 59 9.52 -6.92 -9.15
CA GLU A 59 10.31 -5.72 -8.86
C GLU A 59 10.52 -5.56 -7.34
N LEU A 60 9.45 -5.70 -6.55
CA LEU A 60 9.51 -5.65 -5.09
C LEU A 60 10.43 -6.73 -4.53
N ARG A 61 10.37 -7.95 -5.06
CA ARG A 61 11.21 -9.07 -4.63
C ARG A 61 12.70 -8.87 -4.95
N LYS A 62 13.03 -8.08 -5.98
CA LYS A 62 14.41 -7.67 -6.28
C LYS A 62 14.88 -6.53 -5.37
N ARG A 63 14.00 -5.58 -5.07
CA ARG A 63 14.31 -4.42 -4.21
C ARG A 63 14.50 -4.82 -2.75
N TYR A 64 13.72 -5.78 -2.29
CA TYR A 64 13.76 -6.32 -0.94
C TYR A 64 14.06 -7.80 -1.07
N SER A 65 15.28 -8.23 -0.71
CA SER A 65 15.88 -9.56 -0.92
C SER A 65 15.14 -10.73 -0.23
N GLY A 66 13.83 -10.87 -0.43
CA GLY A 66 12.97 -11.90 0.16
C GLY A 66 11.55 -11.41 0.47
N CYS A 67 10.55 -12.28 0.26
CA CYS A 67 9.13 -11.95 0.39
C CYS A 67 8.69 -11.68 1.84
N THR A 68 9.36 -12.27 2.82
CA THR A 68 9.07 -12.11 4.25
C THR A 68 9.60 -10.78 4.79
N ALA A 69 10.85 -10.43 4.44
CA ALA A 69 11.43 -9.13 4.76
C ALA A 69 10.64 -7.98 4.11
N LEU A 70 10.19 -8.18 2.86
CA LEU A 70 9.32 -7.22 2.15
C LEU A 70 8.05 -6.88 2.95
N PHE A 71 7.35 -7.89 3.46
CA PHE A 71 6.08 -7.67 4.16
C PHE A 71 6.27 -6.95 5.49
N GLU A 72 7.27 -7.34 6.28
CA GLU A 72 7.57 -6.68 7.57
C GLU A 72 7.98 -5.22 7.37
N GLU A 73 8.80 -4.92 6.36
CA GLU A 73 9.21 -3.55 6.06
C GLU A 73 8.05 -2.67 5.59
N LEU A 74 7.20 -3.18 4.69
CA LEU A 74 6.00 -2.45 4.26
C LEU A 74 5.03 -2.23 5.43
N ARG A 75 4.80 -3.25 6.26
CA ARG A 75 3.96 -3.15 7.46
C ARG A 75 4.51 -2.10 8.42
N LYS A 76 5.81 -2.12 8.69
CA LYS A 76 6.49 -1.17 9.58
C LYS A 76 6.35 0.26 9.05
N ARG A 77 6.60 0.49 7.75
CA ARG A 77 6.39 1.80 7.12
C ARG A 77 4.96 2.31 7.28
N ARG A 78 3.97 1.48 6.99
CA ARG A 78 2.56 1.90 7.09
C ARG A 78 2.16 2.23 8.53
N VAL A 79 2.64 1.47 9.51
CA VAL A 79 2.41 1.75 10.93
C VAL A 79 3.03 3.09 11.34
N GLU A 80 4.24 3.40 10.86
CA GLU A 80 4.90 4.68 11.17
C GLU A 80 4.21 5.89 10.51
N GLU A 81 3.69 5.74 9.29
CA GLU A 81 2.83 6.76 8.66
C GLU A 81 1.57 7.02 9.49
N LEU A 82 0.84 5.95 9.87
CA LEU A 82 -0.37 6.06 10.66
C LEU A 82 -0.11 6.67 12.06
N LYS A 83 1.00 6.32 12.70
CA LYS A 83 1.41 6.94 13.97
C LYS A 83 1.65 8.43 13.82
N ARG A 84 2.31 8.86 12.74
CA ARG A 84 2.53 10.30 12.48
C ARG A 84 1.23 11.04 12.22
N GLU A 85 0.32 10.46 11.44
CA GLU A 85 -1.00 11.03 11.20
C GLU A 85 -1.82 11.12 12.50
N LEU A 86 -1.73 10.12 13.37
CA LEU A 86 -2.37 10.12 14.68
C LEU A 86 -1.85 11.25 15.57
N VAL A 87 -0.53 11.37 15.75
CA VAL A 87 0.07 12.45 16.56
C VAL A 87 -0.32 13.84 16.05
N ARG A 88 -0.34 14.01 14.73
CA ARG A 88 -0.77 15.26 14.10
C ARG A 88 -2.24 15.56 14.40
N SER A 89 -3.09 14.55 14.37
CA SER A 89 -4.52 14.67 14.66
C SER A 89 -4.78 14.93 16.15
N GLU A 90 -4.07 14.27 17.06
CA GLU A 90 -4.13 14.53 18.50
C GLU A 90 -3.70 15.97 18.83
N SER A 91 -2.65 16.47 18.19
CA SER A 91 -2.19 17.85 18.34
C SER A 91 -3.23 18.86 17.83
N SER A 92 -3.94 18.51 16.74
CA SER A 92 -5.02 19.32 16.18
C SER A 92 -6.28 19.29 17.05
N ILE A 93 -6.64 18.14 17.62
CA ILE A 93 -7.75 18.00 18.57
C ILE A 93 -7.46 18.77 19.86
N GLY A 94 -6.22 18.70 20.36
CA GLY A 94 -5.78 19.47 21.52
C GLY A 94 -5.91 20.99 21.31
N LEU A 95 -5.56 21.48 20.11
CA LEU A 95 -5.82 22.87 19.71
C LEU A 95 -7.32 23.18 19.69
N VAL A 96 -8.14 22.36 19.02
CA VAL A 96 -9.60 22.58 18.94
C VAL A 96 -10.26 22.58 20.33
N ASN A 97 -9.84 21.70 21.24
CA ASN A 97 -10.34 21.64 22.61
C ASN A 97 -9.90 22.85 23.45
N MET A 98 -8.74 23.46 23.16
CA MET A 98 -8.34 24.73 23.77
C MET A 98 -9.11 25.95 23.21
N PHE A 99 -9.61 25.88 21.97
CA PHE A 99 -10.39 26.96 21.36
C PHE A 99 -11.91 26.87 21.63
N LEU A 100 -12.39 25.80 22.27
CA LEU A 100 -13.76 25.69 22.78
C LEU A 100 -13.76 25.68 24.31
N PRO A 101 -13.63 26.83 25.00
CA PRO A 101 -14.11 26.92 26.36
C PRO A 101 -15.64 26.84 26.31
N VAL A 102 -16.14 25.63 26.54
CA VAL A 102 -17.44 25.29 27.15
C VAL A 102 -18.47 26.44 27.14
N LEU A 103 -19.38 26.40 26.16
CA LEU A 103 -20.74 26.91 26.33
C LEU A 103 -21.45 26.00 27.34
N SER A 104 -21.38 26.34 28.63
CA SER A 104 -22.25 25.82 29.70
C SER A 104 -22.72 26.98 30.57
#